data_AF-A0A2R7NDP4-F1
#
_entry.id   AF-A0A2R7NDP4-F1
#
_cell.length_a   1.000
_cell.length_b   1.000
_cell.length_c   1.000
_cell.angle_alpha   90.00
_cell.angle_beta   90.00
_cell.angle_gamma   90.00
#
_symmetry.space_group_name_H-M   'P 1'
#
loop_
_entity.id
_entity.type
_entity.pdbx_description
1 polymer ?
#
loop_
_entity_poly.entity_id
_entity_poly.type
_entity_poly.pdbx_seq_one_letter_code
_entity_poly.pdbx_strand_id
1 'polypeptide(L)'
;LLNNEKISNQNYFITILTPIQKFSSGYENYINIPSDDIKLKNIFVIEDPKGQENEWNKNKYFLFVEDRQIKDDSSIHLDLNKAKELRPNPKNQDFLYFLDGQMISKKEYEESKRKNNIRSYFLTEAYAKELFEEYDVENGVIVSYRQ
;
A
#
# COMPACT_ATOMS: atom_id res chain seq x y z
N LEU A 1 -2.24 -16.86 -30.34
CA LEU A 1 -3.28 -16.99 -29.30
C LEU A 1 -2.67 -16.45 -28.02
N LEU A 2 -3.11 -15.26 -27.62
CA LEU A 2 -2.63 -14.58 -26.42
C LEU A 2 -2.95 -15.43 -25.20
N ASN A 3 -1.91 -15.76 -24.43
CA ASN A 3 -2.04 -16.41 -23.13
C ASN A 3 -2.83 -15.48 -22.20
N ASN A 4 -4.14 -15.68 -22.16
CA ASN A 4 -4.94 -15.31 -21.00
C ASN A 4 -4.52 -16.23 -19.86
N GLU A 5 -3.39 -15.93 -19.23
CA GLU A 5 -3.10 -16.42 -17.89
C GLU A 5 -4.19 -15.87 -16.99
N LYS A 6 -5.26 -16.64 -16.86
CA LYS A 6 -6.19 -16.57 -15.75
C LYS A 6 -5.31 -16.71 -14.52
N ILE A 7 -5.04 -15.60 -13.82
CA ILE A 7 -4.31 -15.56 -12.56
C ILE A 7 -5.20 -16.27 -11.52
N SER A 8 -5.21 -17.59 -11.61
CA SER A 8 -5.91 -18.54 -10.76
C SER A 8 -4.79 -19.29 -10.08
N ASN A 9 -4.42 -18.87 -8.86
CA ASN A 9 -3.45 -19.48 -7.91
C ASN A 9 -2.22 -18.64 -7.53
N GLN A 10 -2.31 -17.31 -7.52
CA GLN A 10 -1.38 -16.52 -6.71
C GLN A 10 -2.19 -15.93 -5.56
N ASN A 11 -1.90 -16.38 -4.33
CA ASN A 11 -2.56 -15.99 -3.08
C ASN A 11 -2.24 -14.53 -2.71
N TYR A 12 -2.45 -13.59 -3.63
CA TYR A 12 -2.22 -12.18 -3.34
C TYR A 12 -3.27 -11.67 -2.36
N PHE A 13 -2.83 -10.86 -1.41
CA PHE A 13 -3.73 -10.03 -0.61
C PHE A 13 -3.82 -8.65 -1.24
N ILE A 14 -5.01 -8.07 -1.25
CA ILE A 14 -5.24 -6.70 -1.68
C ILE A 14 -5.38 -5.86 -0.42
N THR A 15 -4.59 -4.80 -0.30
CA THR A 15 -4.68 -3.85 0.80
C THR A 15 -4.97 -2.47 0.23
N ILE A 16 -5.91 -1.75 0.84
CA ILE A 16 -6.16 -0.33 0.56
C ILE A 16 -5.58 0.47 1.73
N LEU A 17 -4.75 1.46 1.41
CA LEU A 17 -4.08 2.31 2.39
C LEU A 17 -4.84 3.61 2.59
N THR A 18 -5.07 3.99 3.85
CA THR A 18 -5.51 5.32 4.25
C THR A 18 -4.47 5.93 5.19
N PRO A 19 -4.54 7.23 5.54
CA PRO A 19 -3.54 7.80 6.44
C PRO A 19 -3.48 7.09 7.80
N ILE A 20 -4.64 6.68 8.34
CA ILE A 20 -4.77 6.22 9.74
C ILE A 20 -4.82 4.70 9.83
N GLN A 21 -5.41 4.02 8.83
CA GLN A 21 -5.61 2.58 8.86
C GLN A 21 -5.44 1.94 7.49
N LYS A 22 -5.33 0.61 7.47
CA LYS A 22 -5.31 -0.18 6.24
C LYS A 22 -6.46 -1.16 6.23
N PHE A 23 -7.00 -1.41 5.05
CA PHE A 23 -8.04 -2.41 4.84
C PHE A 23 -7.48 -3.51 3.95
N SER A 24 -7.34 -4.72 4.48
CA SER A 24 -6.77 -5.85 3.75
C SER A 24 -7.85 -6.89 3.46
N SER A 25 -7.81 -7.47 2.26
CA SER A 25 -8.66 -8.60 1.90
C SER A 25 -8.28 -9.82 2.71
N GLY A 26 -9.28 -10.56 3.17
CA GLY A 26 -9.09 -11.92 3.66
C GLY A 26 -8.91 -12.92 2.51
N TYR A 27 -9.11 -14.21 2.78
CA TYR A 27 -9.07 -15.27 1.76
C TYR A 27 -10.12 -15.10 0.65
N GLU A 28 -11.19 -14.35 0.91
CA GLU A 28 -12.35 -14.22 0.02
C GLU A 28 -12.26 -13.02 -0.94
N ASN A 29 -11.09 -12.37 -1.07
CA ASN A 29 -10.82 -11.28 -2.03
C ASN A 29 -11.84 -10.13 -2.07
N TYR A 30 -12.57 -9.88 -0.97
CA TYR A 30 -13.37 -8.67 -0.76
C TYR A 30 -12.76 -7.81 0.35
N ILE A 31 -13.05 -6.51 0.30
CA ILE A 31 -12.63 -5.53 1.30
C ILE A 31 -13.83 -4.66 1.62
N ASN A 32 -14.22 -4.58 2.89
CA ASN A 32 -15.24 -3.66 3.36
C ASN A 32 -14.55 -2.39 3.86
N ILE A 33 -14.90 -1.24 3.28
CA ILE A 33 -14.32 0.07 3.64
C ILE A 33 -15.46 1.06 3.88
N PRO A 34 -15.42 1.84 4.98
CA PRO A 34 -16.32 2.97 5.18
C PRO A 34 -16.21 3.98 4.03
N SER A 35 -17.32 4.54 3.57
CA SER A 35 -17.30 5.53 2.47
C SER A 35 -16.42 6.74 2.77
N ASP A 36 -16.34 7.14 4.04
CA ASP A 36 -15.51 8.27 4.51
C ASP A 36 -14.00 8.02 4.34
N ASP A 37 -13.58 6.76 4.20
CA ASP A 37 -12.19 6.35 4.00
C ASP A 37 -11.83 6.21 2.50
N ILE A 38 -12.80 6.34 1.59
CA ILE A 38 -12.58 6.32 0.14
C ILE A 38 -12.27 7.73 -0.36
N LYS A 39 -11.06 7.93 -0.87
CA LYS A 39 -10.61 9.18 -1.51
C LYS A 39 -10.90 9.18 -3.01
N LEU A 40 -10.74 10.33 -3.65
CA LEU A 40 -10.78 10.45 -5.11
C LEU A 40 -9.77 9.50 -5.79
N LYS A 41 -8.55 9.37 -5.25
CA LYS A 41 -7.58 8.33 -5.62
C LYS A 41 -7.17 7.54 -4.39
N ASN A 42 -7.30 6.23 -4.49
CA ASN A 42 -7.02 5.29 -3.44
C ASN A 42 -5.78 4.48 -3.80
N ILE A 43 -4.96 4.16 -2.80
CA ILE A 43 -3.74 3.40 -2.99
C ILE A 43 -4.03 1.95 -2.68
N PHE A 44 -4.06 1.14 -3.73
CA PHE A 44 -4.16 -0.31 -3.65
C PHE A 44 -2.77 -0.91 -3.65
N VAL A 45 -2.59 -1.93 -2.81
CA VAL A 45 -1.36 -2.71 -2.69
C VAL A 45 -1.70 -4.17 -2.92
N ILE A 46 -1.05 -4.77 -3.92
CA ILE A 46 -1.10 -6.21 -4.17
C ILE A 46 0.11 -6.83 -3.46
N GLU A 47 -0.12 -7.66 -2.45
CA GLU A 47 0.92 -8.24 -1.60
C GLU A 47 1.12 -9.72 -1.88
N ASP A 48 2.34 -10.11 -2.28
CA ASP A 48 2.74 -11.51 -2.45
C ASP A 48 3.09 -12.12 -1.10
N PRO A 49 2.34 -13.12 -0.60
CA PRO A 49 2.61 -13.76 0.69
C PRO A 49 3.91 -14.55 0.70
N LYS A 50 4.47 -14.91 -0.46
CA LYS A 50 5.72 -15.68 -0.56
C LYS A 50 6.96 -14.80 -0.63
N GLY A 51 6.80 -13.48 -0.73
CA GLY A 51 7.93 -12.57 -0.82
C GLY A 51 8.57 -12.26 0.54
N GLN A 52 9.91 -12.19 0.57
CA GLN A 52 10.66 -11.86 1.78
C GLN A 52 10.48 -10.37 2.15
N GLU A 53 10.25 -10.10 3.44
CA GLU A 53 10.05 -8.74 4.00
C GLU A 53 11.34 -7.93 4.16
N ASN A 54 12.47 -8.48 3.73
CA ASN A 54 13.78 -8.01 4.13
C ASN A 54 14.19 -6.70 3.42
N GLU A 55 13.41 -6.24 2.44
CA GLU A 55 13.60 -4.99 1.68
C GLU A 55 12.27 -4.26 1.45
N TRP A 56 12.31 -2.93 1.28
CA TRP A 56 11.14 -2.10 1.01
C TRP A 56 10.34 -2.64 -0.18
N ASN A 57 9.04 -2.90 0.04
CA ASN A 57 8.07 -3.24 -1.00
C ASN A 57 8.44 -4.39 -1.95
N LYS A 58 9.43 -5.24 -1.64
CA LYS A 58 9.88 -6.31 -2.54
C LYS A 58 8.75 -7.25 -2.99
N ASN A 59 7.74 -7.39 -2.15
CA ASN A 59 6.57 -8.21 -2.37
C ASN A 59 5.27 -7.41 -2.49
N LYS A 60 5.36 -6.09 -2.74
CA LYS A 60 4.22 -5.17 -2.72
C LYS A 60 4.19 -4.37 -4.01
N TYR A 61 3.06 -4.41 -4.70
CA TYR A 61 2.85 -3.66 -5.95
C TYR A 61 1.75 -2.63 -5.76
N PHE A 62 1.98 -1.40 -6.20
CA PHE A 62 1.12 -0.26 -5.88
C PHE A 62 0.34 0.20 -7.11
N LEU A 63 -0.93 0.55 -6.91
CA LEU A 63 -1.82 1.06 -7.95
C LEU A 63 -2.66 2.21 -7.39
N PHE A 64 -2.84 3.25 -8.19
CA PHE A 64 -3.92 4.21 -7.94
C PHE A 64 -5.21 3.71 -8.57
N VAL A 65 -6.27 3.70 -7.78
CA VAL A 65 -7.63 3.40 -8.23
C VAL A 65 -8.52 4.59 -7.87
N GLU A 66 -9.24 5.11 -8.85
CA GLU A 66 -10.15 6.24 -8.63
C GLU A 66 -11.49 5.77 -8.06
N ASP A 67 -12.10 6.58 -7.21
CA ASP A 67 -13.41 6.32 -6.59
C ASP A 67 -14.50 5.90 -7.59
N ARG A 68 -14.56 6.49 -8.79
CA ARG A 68 -15.53 6.16 -9.85
C ARG A 68 -15.45 4.72 -10.33
N GLN A 69 -14.34 4.03 -10.05
CA GLN A 69 -14.13 2.62 -10.34
C GLN A 69 -14.57 1.72 -9.19
N ILE A 70 -14.71 2.28 -7.98
CA ILE A 70 -15.17 1.63 -6.76
C ILE A 70 -16.69 1.83 -6.69
N LYS A 71 -17.44 0.80 -7.10
CA LYS A 71 -18.91 0.81 -7.03
C LYS A 71 -19.38 -0.24 -6.04
N ASP A 72 -20.49 0.06 -5.37
CA ASP A 72 -21.19 -0.90 -4.52
C ASP A 72 -21.41 -2.22 -5.30
N ASP A 73 -21.01 -3.33 -4.67
CA ASP A 73 -21.17 -4.71 -5.16
C ASP A 73 -20.54 -5.02 -6.54
N SER A 74 -19.56 -4.23 -6.98
CA SER A 74 -18.86 -4.45 -8.26
C SER A 74 -17.42 -4.89 -8.08
N SER A 75 -16.97 -5.80 -8.94
CA SER A 75 -15.56 -6.18 -8.98
C SER A 75 -14.71 -5.08 -9.63
N ILE A 76 -13.55 -4.80 -9.04
CA ILE A 76 -12.54 -3.90 -9.58
C ILE A 76 -11.49 -4.76 -10.29
N HIS A 77 -11.14 -4.39 -11.53
CA HIS A 77 -10.04 -5.03 -12.24
C HIS A 77 -8.72 -4.31 -11.91
N LEU A 78 -7.79 -5.02 -11.27
CA LEU A 78 -6.46 -4.52 -10.94
C LEU A 78 -5.43 -5.09 -11.91
N ASP A 79 -4.69 -4.21 -12.60
CA ASP A 79 -3.63 -4.61 -13.53
C ASP A 79 -2.29 -4.78 -12.80
N LEU A 80 -1.97 -6.03 -12.47
CA LEU A 80 -0.71 -6.38 -11.81
C LEU A 80 0.54 -6.08 -12.67
N ASN A 81 0.43 -6.13 -14.00
CA ASN A 81 1.57 -5.83 -14.87
C ASN A 81 1.93 -4.35 -14.76
N LYS A 82 0.92 -3.47 -14.81
CA LYS A 82 1.08 -2.03 -14.55
C LYS A 82 1.67 -1.76 -13.15
N ALA A 83 1.25 -2.52 -12.15
CA ALA A 83 1.75 -2.37 -10.78
C ALA A 83 3.24 -2.78 -10.64
N LYS A 84 3.70 -3.76 -11.44
CA LYS A 84 5.08 -4.26 -11.45
C LYS A 84 6.09 -3.33 -12.12
N GLU A 85 5.63 -2.43 -12.98
CA GLU A 85 6.47 -1.42 -13.64
C GLU A 85 6.99 -0.37 -12.65
N LEU A 86 6.29 -0.19 -11.52
CA LEU A 86 6.67 0.75 -10.48
C LEU A 86 7.71 0.12 -9.55
N ARG A 87 8.98 0.45 -9.79
CA ARG A 87 10.08 0.16 -8.86
C ARG A 87 10.50 1.43 -8.14
N PRO A 88 10.16 1.60 -6.85
CA PRO A 88 10.61 2.75 -6.09
C PRO A 88 12.14 2.83 -6.12
N ASN A 89 12.69 3.99 -6.49
CA ASN A 89 14.12 4.27 -6.45
C ASN A 89 14.35 5.57 -5.67
N PRO A 90 14.33 5.53 -4.32
CA PRO A 90 14.55 6.72 -3.52
C PRO A 90 15.99 7.23 -3.69
N LYS A 91 16.16 8.55 -3.77
CA LYS A 91 17.48 9.18 -3.95
C LYS A 91 18.40 9.00 -2.73
N ASN A 92 17.83 8.86 -1.54
CA ASN A 92 18.52 8.65 -0.27
C ASN A 92 17.63 7.85 0.71
N GLN A 93 18.07 7.63 1.95
CA GLN A 93 17.35 6.86 2.97
C GLN A 93 16.67 7.74 4.03
N ASP A 94 16.39 9.00 3.71
CA ASP A 94 15.71 9.92 4.60
C ASP A 94 14.24 10.01 4.21
N PHE A 95 13.36 9.54 5.09
CA PHE A 95 11.92 9.40 4.84
C PHE A 95 11.15 10.04 5.99
N LEU A 96 9.93 10.50 5.72
CA LEU A 96 8.98 10.71 6.81
C LEU A 96 8.40 9.36 7.23
N TYR A 97 8.28 9.14 8.53
CA TYR A 97 7.77 7.89 9.10
C TYR A 97 6.42 8.17 9.73
N PHE A 98 5.42 7.36 9.39
CA PHE A 98 4.08 7.43 9.94
C PHE A 98 3.70 6.09 10.58
N LEU A 99 3.08 6.14 11.75
CA LEU A 99 2.47 4.99 12.43
C LEU A 99 1.02 5.33 12.78
N ASP A 100 0.08 4.59 12.20
CA ASP A 100 -1.37 4.81 12.39
C ASP A 100 -1.77 6.29 12.17
N GLY A 101 -1.23 6.91 11.11
CA GLY A 101 -1.48 8.31 10.75
C GLY A 101 -0.68 9.36 11.51
N GLN A 102 0.07 8.99 12.55
CA GLN A 102 0.91 9.92 13.30
C GLN A 102 2.34 9.93 12.76
N MET A 103 2.87 11.12 12.49
CA MET A 103 4.28 11.27 12.15
C MET A 103 5.13 10.93 13.38
N ILE A 104 6.11 10.05 13.20
CA ILE A 104 7.05 9.61 14.24
C ILE A 104 8.49 9.76 13.76
N SER A 105 9.44 9.70 14.69
CA SER A 105 10.85 9.66 14.35
C SER A 105 11.26 8.29 13.79
N LYS A 106 12.34 8.26 13.01
CA LYS A 106 13.00 7.01 12.57
C LYS A 106 13.32 6.08 13.74
N LYS A 107 13.73 6.65 14.90
CA LYS A 107 14.05 5.87 16.10
C LYS A 107 12.80 5.16 16.64
N GLU A 108 11.68 5.87 16.76
CA GLU A 108 10.40 5.29 17.20
C GLU A 108 9.88 4.23 16.23
N TYR A 109 10.10 4.44 14.92
CA TYR A 109 9.80 3.45 13.90
C TYR A 109 10.60 2.16 14.10
N GLU A 110 11.92 2.26 14.23
CA GLU A 110 12.80 1.09 14.43
C GLU A 110 12.50 0.38 15.75
N GLU A 111 12.16 1.12 16.81
CA GLU A 111 11.71 0.53 18.06
C GLU A 111 10.37 -0.19 17.91
N SER A 112 9.41 0.41 17.21
CA SER A 112 8.10 -0.20 16.95
C SER A 112 8.24 -1.46 16.09
N LYS A 113 9.11 -1.47 15.09
CA LYS A 113 9.40 -2.64 14.26
C LYS A 113 9.97 -3.81 15.06
N ARG A 114 10.71 -3.52 16.14
CA ARG A 114 11.31 -4.55 17.01
C ARG A 114 10.34 -5.04 18.09
N LYS A 115 9.53 -4.15 18.65
CA LYS A 115 8.67 -4.41 19.83
C LYS A 115 7.24 -4.79 19.47
N ASN A 116 6.74 -4.27 18.36
CA ASN A 116 5.36 -4.40 17.91
C ASN A 116 5.29 -5.12 16.56
N ASN A 117 4.18 -5.79 16.30
CA ASN A 117 3.90 -6.31 14.97
C ASN A 117 3.30 -5.17 14.13
N ILE A 118 4.14 -4.50 13.34
CA ILE A 118 3.71 -3.45 12.42
C ILE A 118 3.93 -3.89 10.97
N ARG A 119 3.00 -3.52 10.09
CA ARG A 119 3.12 -3.70 8.63
C ARG A 119 3.49 -2.37 8.00
N SER A 120 4.65 -2.31 7.34
CA SER A 120 5.15 -1.10 6.69
C SER A 120 5.07 -1.15 5.16
N TYR A 121 4.82 0.03 4.58
CA TYR A 121 4.70 0.29 3.16
C TYR A 121 5.54 1.53 2.84
N PHE A 122 6.49 1.40 1.91
CA PHE A 122 7.17 2.57 1.36
C PHE A 122 6.29 3.17 0.26
N LEU A 123 6.00 4.46 0.33
CA LEU A 123 5.26 5.17 -0.71
C LEU A 123 6.23 6.16 -1.35
N THR A 124 6.38 6.11 -2.68
CA THR A 124 7.11 7.17 -3.40
C THR A 124 6.37 8.49 -3.23
N GLU A 125 7.03 9.61 -3.53
CA GLU A 125 6.49 10.96 -3.41
C GLU A 125 5.07 11.09 -4.00
N ALA A 126 4.83 10.53 -5.20
CA ALA A 126 3.53 10.59 -5.86
C ALA A 126 2.42 9.91 -5.04
N TYR A 127 2.71 8.76 -4.45
CA TYR A 127 1.78 8.03 -3.58
C TYR A 127 1.65 8.68 -2.20
N ALA A 128 2.77 9.16 -1.65
CA ALA A 128 2.79 9.85 -0.38
C ALA A 128 1.94 11.12 -0.40
N LYS A 129 2.02 11.93 -1.47
CA LYS A 129 1.23 13.15 -1.64
C LYS A 129 -0.28 12.90 -1.62
N GLU A 130 -0.73 11.74 -2.09
CA GLU A 130 -2.15 11.39 -2.07
C GLU A 130 -2.65 11.07 -0.65
N LEU A 131 -1.80 10.54 0.23
CA LEU A 131 -2.17 10.27 1.62
C LEU A 131 -1.95 11.47 2.54
N PHE A 132 -0.85 12.18 2.35
CA PHE A 132 -0.32 13.19 3.27
C PHE A 132 -0.07 14.52 2.53
N GLU A 133 -1.13 15.09 1.97
CA GLU A 133 -1.09 16.31 1.14
C GLU A 133 -0.41 17.50 1.84
N GLU A 134 -0.47 17.54 3.18
CA GLU A 134 0.08 18.61 4.01
C GLU A 134 1.61 18.51 4.24
N TYR A 135 2.25 17.42 3.81
CA TYR A 135 3.68 17.19 4.01
C TYR A 135 4.47 17.34 2.71
N ASP A 136 5.62 18.03 2.81
CA ASP A 136 6.58 18.09 1.72
C ASP A 136 7.42 16.81 1.68
N VAL A 137 7.01 15.89 0.81
CA VAL A 137 7.56 14.53 0.71
C VAL A 137 8.56 14.45 -0.43
N GLU A 138 9.81 14.86 -0.18
CA GLU A 138 10.89 14.84 -1.18
C GLU A 138 11.42 13.45 -1.52
N ASN A 139 11.35 12.48 -0.60
CA ASN A 139 11.95 11.15 -0.77
C ASN A 139 10.93 10.01 -0.58
N GLY A 140 9.64 10.37 -0.48
CA GLY A 140 8.56 9.45 -0.10
C GLY A 140 8.42 9.27 1.40
N VAL A 141 7.55 8.34 1.79
CA VAL A 141 7.22 8.08 3.20
C VAL A 141 7.22 6.60 3.50
N ILE A 142 7.50 6.25 4.75
CA ILE A 142 7.22 4.92 5.28
C ILE A 142 5.96 5.03 6.13
N VAL A 143 4.89 4.47 5.59
CA VAL A 143 3.62 4.32 6.30
C VAL A 143 3.59 2.97 6.98
N SER A 144 3.23 2.95 8.26
CA SER A 144 3.13 1.73 9.05
C SER A 144 1.82 1.67 9.81
N TYR A 145 1.32 0.44 9.96
CA TYR A 145 0.11 0.17 10.73
C TYR A 145 0.37 -0.95 11.72
N ARG A 146 -0.18 -0.85 12.92
CA ARG A 146 -0.21 -1.99 13.85
C ARG A 146 -1.12 -3.09 13.29
N GLN A 147 -0.71 -4.35 13.46
CA GLN A 147 -1.51 -5.52 13.09
C GLN A 147 -2.56 -5.86 14.14
#